data_AF-A0A518S9D9-F1
#
_entry.id   AF-A0A518S9D9-F1
#
_cell.length_a   1.000
_cell.length_b   1.000
_cell.length_c   1.000
_cell.angle_alpha   90.00
_cell.angle_beta   90.00
_cell.angle_gamma   90.00
#
_symmetry.space_group_name_H-M   'P 1'
#
loop_
_entity.id
_entity.type
_entity.pdbx_description
1 polymer ?
#
loop_
_entity_poly.entity_id
_entity_poly.type
_entity_poly.pdbx_seq_one_letter_code
_entity_poly.pdbx_strand_id
1 'polypeptide(L)'
;MEDDNQLYNLSRRKVLGGLGAVGLASAGAGLGTSAYFTDTESFTGNTLTAGELDLVVDWFTDVDQGSATPEQPTASGTIDGNPSGYAYEVTDVKPGDSGTVAFCPKIVDNPAWLWFGSADGVTDYENGVNEPEGDVDSSSGAMEGELSESIVVSVAYADSVAIENGEVVCTNEAVLGYPSDFTLADLAAELESGFLLDPDRGTAGVQAYPASPDTETQTGPCICVHWELPTTVGNEVQTDSLTMDFQLVAMQERHNPNGGNSSVNPFNTSSN
;
A
#
# COMPACT_ATOMS: atom_id res chain seq x y z
N MET A 1 17.59 -54.17 31.42
CA MET A 1 18.79 -53.37 31.72
C MET A 1 19.90 -54.00 30.90
N GLU A 2 20.41 -53.38 29.85
CA GLU A 2 20.55 -51.95 29.56
C GLU A 2 19.94 -51.50 28.22
N ASP A 3 19.52 -50.23 28.18
CA ASP A 3 19.03 -49.48 27.04
C ASP A 3 20.18 -49.04 26.12
N ASP A 4 20.13 -49.40 24.84
CA ASP A 4 21.00 -48.81 23.81
C ASP A 4 20.33 -47.56 23.21
N ASN A 5 20.66 -46.39 23.78
CA ASN A 5 20.32 -45.08 23.21
C ASN A 5 21.19 -44.79 21.97
N GLN A 6 20.67 -45.09 20.78
CA GLN A 6 21.25 -44.60 19.53
C GLN A 6 20.92 -43.11 19.34
N LEU A 7 21.89 -42.25 19.68
CA LEU A 7 21.87 -40.82 19.37
C LEU A 7 22.06 -40.62 17.86
N TYR A 8 20.96 -40.36 17.15
CA TYR A 8 21.00 -39.91 15.75
C TYR A 8 21.57 -38.49 15.69
N ASN A 9 22.86 -38.41 15.37
CA ASN A 9 23.57 -37.16 15.10
C ASN A 9 23.12 -36.64 13.71
N LEU A 10 22.08 -35.82 13.68
CA LEU A 10 21.59 -35.18 12.45
C LEU A 10 22.42 -33.93 12.17
N SER A 11 23.28 -34.02 11.16
CA SER A 11 24.03 -32.90 10.58
C SER A 11 23.06 -31.85 10.01
N ARG A 12 23.35 -30.57 10.25
CA ARG A 12 22.56 -29.36 9.91
C ARG A 12 22.38 -29.11 8.39
N ARG A 13 22.43 -30.13 7.55
CA ARG A 13 22.49 -30.02 6.09
C ARG A 13 21.41 -30.83 5.35
N LYS A 14 20.22 -30.96 5.96
CA LYS A 14 19.03 -31.57 5.35
C LYS A 14 17.71 -30.87 5.75
N VAL A 15 17.66 -29.53 5.68
CA VAL A 15 16.39 -28.78 5.86
C VAL A 15 16.08 -27.81 4.69
N LEU A 16 16.95 -27.69 3.68
CA LEU A 16 16.68 -26.85 2.49
C LEU A 16 16.17 -27.70 1.32
N GLY A 17 14.94 -28.18 1.41
CA GLY A 17 14.38 -29.08 0.39
C GLY A 17 12.86 -29.01 0.21
N GLY A 18 12.22 -27.87 0.49
CA GLY A 18 10.78 -27.77 0.25
C GLY A 18 10.19 -26.40 0.50
N LEU A 19 10.41 -25.46 -0.42
CA LEU A 19 9.55 -24.29 -0.66
C LEU A 19 9.79 -23.87 -2.12
N GLY A 20 9.18 -24.60 -3.05
CA GLY A 20 9.34 -24.34 -4.48
C GLY A 20 8.36 -25.16 -5.27
N ALA A 21 7.08 -24.74 -5.23
CA ALA A 21 6.04 -24.98 -6.23
C ALA A 21 4.66 -24.72 -5.61
N VAL A 22 4.22 -23.46 -5.64
CA VAL A 22 2.79 -23.13 -5.75
C VAL A 22 2.68 -22.10 -6.87
N GLY A 23 2.74 -22.58 -8.11
CA GLY A 23 2.15 -21.90 -9.24
C GLY A 23 0.77 -22.50 -9.43
N LEU A 24 -0.26 -21.83 -8.89
CA LEU A 24 -1.65 -22.17 -9.19
C LEU A 24 -2.17 -21.16 -10.21
N ALA A 25 -2.62 -21.70 -11.34
CA ALA A 25 -3.31 -20.99 -12.39
C ALA A 25 -4.64 -20.41 -11.88
N SER A 26 -4.97 -19.19 -12.29
CA SER A 26 -6.34 -18.69 -12.31
C SER A 26 -6.56 -17.79 -13.52
N ALA A 27 -6.90 -18.44 -14.65
CA ALA A 27 -7.57 -17.76 -15.74
C ALA A 27 -9.00 -17.43 -15.30
N GLY A 28 -9.27 -16.16 -14.99
CA GLY A 28 -10.62 -15.59 -14.84
C GLY A 28 -11.42 -16.03 -13.60
N ALA A 29 -12.04 -15.03 -12.97
CA ALA A 29 -12.98 -15.09 -11.85
C ALA A 29 -12.36 -15.32 -10.45
N GLY A 30 -12.49 -14.31 -9.61
CA GLY A 30 -11.94 -14.22 -8.26
C GLY A 30 -12.17 -15.46 -7.40
N LEU A 31 -11.07 -16.04 -6.95
CA LEU A 31 -10.98 -16.92 -5.79
C LEU A 31 -9.60 -16.68 -5.15
N GLY A 32 -9.61 -16.16 -3.93
CA GLY A 32 -8.41 -15.75 -3.20
C GLY A 32 -7.40 -16.88 -2.98
N THR A 33 -6.15 -16.57 -3.28
CA THR A 33 -4.96 -17.29 -2.80
C THR A 33 -4.14 -16.35 -1.93
N SER A 34 -4.49 -16.24 -0.66
CA SER A 34 -3.62 -15.69 0.36
C SER A 34 -2.47 -16.69 0.62
N ALA A 35 -1.28 -16.42 0.08
CA ALA A 35 -0.03 -17.07 0.49
C ALA A 35 1.00 -15.96 0.72
N TYR A 36 1.06 -15.36 1.91
CA TYR A 36 1.85 -15.82 3.06
C TYR A 36 3.34 -16.05 2.71
N PHE A 37 4.08 -14.95 2.63
CA PHE A 37 5.50 -14.93 2.97
C PHE A 37 5.68 -13.98 4.16
N THR A 38 5.74 -14.56 5.36
CA THR A 38 6.36 -13.93 6.52
C THR A 38 7.87 -13.90 6.26
N ASP A 39 8.40 -12.80 5.74
CA ASP A 39 9.79 -12.50 6.08
C ASP A 39 9.80 -11.87 7.48
N THR A 40 10.59 -12.46 8.37
CA THR A 40 10.78 -11.96 9.74
C THR A 40 11.94 -10.99 9.70
N GLU A 41 11.67 -9.77 9.22
CA GLU A 41 12.56 -8.64 9.40
C GLU A 41 12.60 -8.33 10.91
N SER A 42 13.69 -8.74 11.55
CA SER A 42 13.95 -8.37 12.94
C SER A 42 14.38 -6.91 12.97
N PHE A 43 13.44 -6.01 13.26
CA PHE A 43 13.72 -4.60 13.54
C PHE A 43 14.60 -4.47 14.79
N THR A 44 15.91 -4.58 14.60
CA THR A 44 16.89 -4.43 15.67
C THR A 44 17.04 -2.94 15.97
N GLY A 45 16.20 -2.41 16.86
CA GLY A 45 16.22 -1.00 17.22
C GLY A 45 14.88 -0.41 17.65
N ASN A 46 13.76 -1.13 17.44
CA ASN A 46 12.52 -0.71 18.05
C ASN A 46 12.60 -1.02 19.55
N THR A 47 12.94 -0.01 20.35
CA THR A 47 12.70 -0.05 21.78
C THR A 47 11.19 -0.23 21.92
N LEU A 48 10.76 -1.47 22.19
CA LEU A 48 9.40 -1.79 22.62
C LEU A 48 9.21 -1.17 24.02
N THR A 49 9.13 0.16 24.07
CA THR A 49 8.50 0.85 25.20
C THR A 49 7.03 0.52 25.09
N ALA A 50 6.63 -0.49 25.85
CA ALA A 50 5.27 -0.95 25.99
C ALA A 50 4.35 0.22 26.37
N GLY A 51 3.61 0.68 25.38
CA GLY A 51 2.37 1.43 25.49
C GLY A 51 1.57 1.01 24.26
N GLU A 52 0.43 0.39 24.48
CA GLU A 52 -0.54 -0.07 23.49
C GLU A 52 -0.88 1.11 22.55
N LEU A 53 -0.21 1.16 21.39
CA LEU A 53 -0.54 2.07 20.32
C LEU A 53 -1.35 1.25 19.34
N ASP A 54 -2.65 1.38 19.48
CA ASP A 54 -3.64 0.66 18.69
C ASP A 54 -3.96 1.50 17.45
N LEU A 55 -3.41 1.06 16.31
CA LEU A 55 -3.62 1.65 15.00
C LEU A 55 -4.57 0.73 14.23
N VAL A 56 -5.74 1.27 13.92
CA VAL A 56 -6.74 0.62 13.06
C VAL A 56 -6.87 1.45 11.79
N VAL A 57 -6.74 0.82 10.63
CA VAL A 57 -6.87 1.50 9.33
C VAL A 57 -7.99 0.85 8.55
N ASP A 58 -9.07 1.58 8.31
CA ASP A 58 -10.05 1.17 7.30
C ASP A 58 -9.52 1.54 5.93
N TRP A 59 -9.62 0.62 4.97
CA TRP A 59 -9.23 0.85 3.59
C TRP A 59 -10.43 0.66 2.67
N PHE A 60 -10.43 1.41 1.56
CA PHE A 60 -11.47 1.39 0.54
C PHE A 60 -10.81 1.45 -0.84
N THR A 61 -11.32 0.65 -1.76
CA THR A 61 -10.85 0.67 -3.15
C THR A 61 -11.99 0.57 -4.13
N ASP A 62 -11.86 1.26 -5.25
CA ASP A 62 -12.63 1.01 -6.46
C ASP A 62 -11.75 1.13 -7.70
N VAL A 63 -12.25 0.56 -8.79
CA VAL A 63 -11.72 0.72 -10.14
C VAL A 63 -12.91 0.93 -11.05
N ASP A 64 -12.82 1.93 -11.93
CA ASP A 64 -13.69 2.16 -13.06
C ASP A 64 -12.97 1.83 -14.37
N GLN A 65 -13.33 0.71 -15.02
CA GLN A 65 -12.85 0.35 -16.38
C GLN A 65 -13.92 0.54 -17.46
N GLY A 66 -14.85 1.47 -17.21
CA GLY A 66 -15.93 1.83 -18.10
C GLY A 66 -16.94 0.72 -18.34
N SER A 67 -17.73 0.85 -19.42
CA SER A 67 -18.84 -0.08 -19.72
C SER A 67 -18.41 -1.49 -20.17
N ALA A 68 -17.10 -1.73 -20.33
CA ALA A 68 -16.57 -3.01 -20.81
C ALA A 68 -16.53 -4.08 -19.71
N THR A 69 -16.42 -3.67 -18.44
CA THR A 69 -16.45 -4.55 -17.27
C THR A 69 -17.63 -4.14 -16.37
N PRO A 70 -18.77 -4.88 -16.41
CA PRO A 70 -19.92 -4.53 -15.57
C PRO A 70 -19.71 -4.81 -14.07
N GLU A 71 -18.62 -5.48 -13.70
CA GLU A 71 -18.17 -5.62 -12.31
C GLU A 71 -17.08 -4.58 -12.05
N GLN A 72 -17.45 -3.41 -11.54
CA GLN A 72 -16.50 -2.49 -10.92
C GLN A 72 -16.04 -3.11 -9.60
N PRO A 73 -14.76 -3.49 -9.44
CA PRO A 73 -14.30 -4.12 -8.21
C PRO A 73 -14.19 -3.08 -7.10
N THR A 74 -15.29 -2.88 -6.37
CA THR A 74 -15.28 -2.13 -5.11
C THR A 74 -15.01 -3.06 -3.94
N ALA A 75 -14.08 -2.66 -3.07
CA ALA A 75 -13.79 -3.41 -1.85
C ALA A 75 -13.50 -2.47 -0.68
N SER A 76 -13.67 -3.01 0.53
CA SER A 76 -13.24 -2.34 1.76
C SER A 76 -12.89 -3.38 2.82
N GLY A 77 -12.12 -2.95 3.81
CA GLY A 77 -11.76 -3.77 4.94
C GLY A 77 -11.05 -2.95 6.02
N THR A 78 -10.59 -3.65 7.05
CA THR A 78 -9.91 -3.04 8.19
C THR A 78 -8.64 -3.81 8.49
N ILE A 79 -7.55 -3.08 8.70
CA ILE A 79 -6.27 -3.61 9.18
C ILE A 79 -6.09 -3.12 10.61
N ASP A 80 -5.79 -4.05 11.51
CA ASP A 80 -5.48 -3.78 12.91
C ASP A 80 -4.02 -4.17 13.15
N GLY A 81 -3.17 -3.17 13.40
CA GLY A 81 -1.76 -3.37 13.62
C GLY A 81 -0.90 -2.13 13.35
N ASN A 82 0.30 -2.15 13.89
CA ASN A 82 1.31 -1.12 13.66
C ASN A 82 2.67 -1.79 13.44
N PRO A 83 3.23 -1.79 12.21
CA PRO A 83 2.72 -1.13 11.00
C PRO A 83 1.42 -1.74 10.46
N SER A 84 0.65 -0.93 9.74
CA SER A 84 -0.52 -1.36 8.95
C SER A 84 -0.17 -1.32 7.47
N GLY A 85 -0.12 -2.47 6.81
CA GLY A 85 0.23 -2.60 5.38
C GLY A 85 -0.94 -3.05 4.51
N TYR A 86 -1.06 -2.49 3.31
CA TYR A 86 -2.07 -2.85 2.31
C TYR A 86 -1.45 -2.90 0.90
N ALA A 87 -1.61 -4.02 0.22
CA ALA A 87 -1.22 -4.18 -1.18
C ALA A 87 -2.45 -3.96 -2.06
N TYR A 88 -2.36 -3.01 -2.98
CA TYR A 88 -3.37 -2.72 -3.99
C TYR A 88 -2.93 -3.29 -5.33
N GLU A 89 -3.78 -4.12 -5.95
CA GLU A 89 -3.50 -4.76 -7.24
C GLU A 89 -4.56 -4.33 -8.27
N VAL A 90 -4.09 -3.89 -9.42
CA VAL A 90 -4.93 -3.60 -10.59
C VAL A 90 -4.43 -4.39 -11.79
N THR A 91 -5.36 -4.93 -12.56
CA THR A 91 -5.07 -5.82 -13.69
C THR A 91 -5.85 -5.39 -14.91
N ASP A 92 -5.26 -5.59 -16.09
CA ASP A 92 -5.91 -5.30 -17.38
C ASP A 92 -6.31 -3.81 -17.50
N VAL A 93 -5.44 -2.93 -17.00
CA VAL A 93 -5.64 -1.47 -17.00
C VAL A 93 -5.55 -0.95 -18.43
N LYS A 94 -6.49 -0.10 -18.83
CA LYS A 94 -6.58 0.47 -20.18
C LYS A 94 -6.69 1.99 -20.15
N PRO A 95 -6.28 2.69 -21.22
CA PRO A 95 -6.45 4.13 -21.26
C PRO A 95 -7.91 4.55 -21.08
N GLY A 96 -8.13 5.42 -20.10
CA GLY A 96 -9.46 5.84 -19.64
C GLY A 96 -9.93 5.12 -18.37
N ASP A 97 -9.24 4.08 -17.91
CA ASP A 97 -9.50 3.47 -16.62
C ASP A 97 -9.05 4.40 -15.49
N SER A 98 -9.76 4.35 -14.38
CA SER A 98 -9.47 5.14 -13.18
C SER A 98 -9.82 4.35 -11.93
N GLY A 99 -9.46 4.87 -10.77
CA GLY A 99 -9.89 4.29 -9.51
C GLY A 99 -9.44 5.11 -8.32
N THR A 100 -9.84 4.65 -7.14
CA THR A 100 -9.48 5.28 -5.87
C THR A 100 -9.00 4.23 -4.89
N VAL A 101 -7.94 4.56 -4.15
CA VAL A 101 -7.52 3.85 -2.93
C VAL A 101 -7.56 4.84 -1.79
N ALA A 102 -8.24 4.51 -0.70
CA ALA A 102 -8.37 5.39 0.44
C ALA A 102 -8.08 4.67 1.76
N PHE A 103 -7.49 5.40 2.70
CA PHE A 103 -7.12 4.93 4.04
C PHE A 103 -7.69 5.88 5.09
N CYS A 104 -8.40 5.34 6.06
CA CYS A 104 -8.93 6.06 7.22
C CYS A 104 -8.28 5.52 8.50
N PRO A 105 -7.13 6.09 8.91
CA PRO A 105 -6.45 5.68 10.12
C PRO A 105 -7.14 6.22 11.37
N LYS A 106 -7.21 5.36 12.38
CA LYS A 106 -7.74 5.60 13.73
C LYS A 106 -6.68 5.16 14.72
N ILE A 107 -6.24 6.08 15.57
CA ILE A 107 -5.23 5.82 16.59
C ILE A 107 -5.92 5.86 17.94
N VAL A 108 -6.19 4.70 18.53
CA VAL A 108 -7.06 4.62 19.71
C VAL A 108 -6.36 5.18 20.94
N ASP A 109 -7.10 5.96 21.73
CA ASP A 109 -6.76 6.53 23.03
C ASP A 109 -5.61 7.55 23.08
N ASN A 110 -4.66 7.55 22.14
CA ASN A 110 -3.49 8.41 22.21
C ASN A 110 -3.12 9.03 20.85
N PRO A 111 -2.81 10.33 20.81
CA PRO A 111 -2.29 10.94 19.59
C PRO A 111 -0.91 10.38 19.26
N ALA A 112 -0.59 10.38 17.97
CA ALA A 112 0.67 9.84 17.47
C ALA A 112 1.13 10.54 16.20
N TRP A 113 2.42 10.49 15.94
CA TRP A 113 2.98 10.85 14.64
C TRP A 113 2.69 9.71 13.69
N LEU A 114 1.94 10.00 12.63
CA LEU A 114 1.53 9.00 11.65
C LEU A 114 2.31 9.21 10.37
N TRP A 115 3.10 8.20 10.00
CA TRP A 115 3.86 8.18 8.76
C TRP A 115 3.11 7.34 7.74
N PHE A 116 3.06 7.83 6.50
CA PHE A 116 2.54 7.11 5.34
C PHE A 116 3.69 6.89 4.36
N GLY A 117 3.88 5.64 3.95
CA GLY A 117 4.96 5.25 3.07
C GLY A 117 4.70 3.91 2.41
N SER A 118 5.74 3.32 1.84
CA SER A 118 5.71 1.99 1.24
C SER A 118 7.03 1.29 1.56
N ALA A 119 6.94 0.03 2.00
CA ALA A 119 8.13 -0.78 2.26
C ALA A 119 8.64 -1.47 0.99
N ASP A 120 7.72 -1.88 0.13
CA ASP A 120 7.99 -2.71 -1.05
C ASP A 120 7.81 -1.94 -2.37
N GLY A 121 7.32 -0.69 -2.31
CA GLY A 121 7.20 0.22 -3.43
C GLY A 121 6.07 -0.13 -4.40
N VAL A 122 6.38 -0.05 -5.68
CA VAL A 122 5.49 -0.39 -6.79
C VAL A 122 6.15 -1.48 -7.63
N THR A 123 5.35 -2.44 -8.10
CA THR A 123 5.79 -3.47 -9.04
C THR A 123 4.91 -3.41 -10.28
N ASP A 124 5.55 -3.09 -11.41
CA ASP A 124 4.94 -3.14 -12.74
C ASP A 124 5.17 -4.52 -13.37
N TYR A 125 4.07 -5.16 -13.80
CA TYR A 125 4.10 -6.45 -14.47
C TYR A 125 3.65 -6.33 -15.92
N GLU A 126 4.59 -6.66 -16.80
CA GLU A 126 4.35 -6.89 -18.23
C GLU A 126 3.73 -8.29 -18.42
N ASN A 127 2.44 -8.35 -18.75
CA ASN A 127 1.71 -9.60 -18.93
C ASN A 127 1.72 -10.12 -20.37
N GLY A 128 2.61 -9.59 -21.20
CA GLY A 128 2.97 -10.11 -22.50
C GLY A 128 2.47 -9.21 -23.63
N VAL A 129 3.44 -8.70 -24.40
CA VAL A 129 3.26 -7.93 -25.62
C VAL A 129 2.30 -8.57 -26.63
N ASN A 130 1.10 -8.03 -26.75
CA ASN A 130 0.15 -8.39 -27.81
C ASN A 130 0.17 -7.35 -28.94
N GLU A 131 -0.37 -7.66 -30.13
CA GLU A 131 -0.65 -6.58 -31.10
C GLU A 131 -1.99 -5.94 -30.72
N PRO A 132 -2.06 -4.61 -30.52
CA PRO A 132 -1.20 -3.58 -31.11
C PRO A 132 -0.08 -2.99 -30.21
N GLU A 133 0.08 -3.43 -28.97
CA GLU A 133 1.15 -2.97 -28.07
C GLU A 133 2.55 -3.19 -28.65
N GLY A 134 2.83 -4.38 -29.20
CA GLY A 134 4.11 -4.69 -29.84
C GLY A 134 4.46 -3.88 -31.11
N ASP A 135 3.53 -3.09 -31.63
CA ASP A 135 3.79 -2.15 -32.73
C ASP A 135 4.38 -0.82 -32.24
N VAL A 136 4.18 -0.49 -30.96
CA VAL A 136 4.55 0.79 -30.35
C VAL A 136 5.48 0.65 -29.15
N ASP A 137 5.47 -0.50 -28.48
CA ASP A 137 6.33 -0.84 -27.36
C ASP A 137 7.07 -2.18 -27.58
N SER A 138 8.26 -2.28 -26.97
CA SER A 138 9.10 -3.47 -26.99
C SER A 138 9.58 -3.92 -25.60
N SER A 139 9.03 -3.34 -24.52
CA SER A 139 9.08 -3.90 -23.17
C SER A 139 8.57 -5.33 -23.24
N SER A 140 9.38 -6.31 -22.84
CA SER A 140 8.90 -7.71 -22.86
C SER A 140 9.40 -8.51 -21.68
N GLY A 141 10.02 -7.83 -20.70
CA GLY A 141 10.46 -8.43 -19.45
C GLY A 141 9.34 -8.34 -18.45
N ALA A 142 9.05 -9.42 -17.72
CA ALA A 142 7.94 -9.49 -16.76
C ALA A 142 7.98 -8.45 -15.59
N MET A 143 9.04 -7.65 -15.48
CA MET A 143 9.24 -6.58 -14.49
C MET A 143 9.67 -5.26 -15.16
N GLU A 144 9.46 -5.15 -16.47
CA GLU A 144 9.80 -3.99 -17.29
C GLU A 144 8.52 -3.26 -17.74
N GLY A 145 7.39 -3.46 -17.07
CA GLY A 145 6.16 -2.74 -17.39
C GLY A 145 6.29 -1.27 -17.05
N GLU A 146 5.65 -0.41 -17.83
CA GLU A 146 5.74 1.06 -17.69
C GLU A 146 4.42 1.71 -17.24
N LEU A 147 3.48 0.89 -16.76
CA LEU A 147 2.15 1.34 -16.35
C LEU A 147 2.20 2.41 -15.25
N SER A 148 3.05 2.26 -14.23
CA SER A 148 3.19 3.25 -13.16
C SER A 148 3.66 4.63 -13.62
N GLU A 149 4.45 4.71 -14.70
CA GLU A 149 4.91 5.97 -15.28
C GLU A 149 3.81 6.68 -16.09
N SER A 150 2.79 5.93 -16.50
CA SER A 150 1.67 6.43 -17.31
C SER A 150 0.43 6.78 -16.49
N ILE A 151 0.26 6.18 -15.30
CA ILE A 151 -0.84 6.49 -14.39
C ILE A 151 -0.59 7.84 -13.71
N VAL A 152 -1.53 8.77 -13.84
CA VAL A 152 -1.51 10.06 -13.14
C VAL A 152 -2.27 9.91 -11.84
N VAL A 153 -1.74 10.51 -10.76
CA VAL A 153 -2.34 10.41 -9.42
C VAL A 153 -2.61 11.77 -8.79
N SER A 154 -3.66 11.81 -7.98
CA SER A 154 -4.00 12.93 -7.10
C SER A 154 -4.21 12.41 -5.68
N VAL A 155 -3.46 12.96 -4.73
CA VAL A 155 -3.56 12.59 -3.32
C VAL A 155 -4.27 13.70 -2.56
N ALA A 156 -5.24 13.36 -1.71
CA ALA A 156 -6.00 14.32 -0.93
C ALA A 156 -6.20 13.84 0.52
N TYR A 157 -6.34 14.80 1.45
CA TYR A 157 -7.01 14.51 2.72
C TYR A 157 -8.52 14.58 2.53
N ALA A 158 -9.27 13.76 3.25
CA ALA A 158 -10.73 13.79 3.28
C ALA A 158 -11.26 13.70 4.72
N ASP A 159 -12.40 14.31 4.99
CA ASP A 159 -13.05 14.25 6.31
C ASP A 159 -13.58 12.84 6.62
N SER A 160 -14.07 12.15 5.59
CA SER A 160 -14.59 10.80 5.67
C SER A 160 -14.60 10.13 4.30
N VAL A 161 -14.60 8.80 4.31
CA VAL A 161 -14.70 7.97 3.10
C VAL A 161 -15.88 7.02 3.24
N ALA A 162 -16.62 6.82 2.16
CA ALA A 162 -17.72 5.86 2.08
C ALA A 162 -17.77 5.23 0.68
N ILE A 163 -18.45 4.09 0.57
CA ILE A 163 -18.81 3.52 -0.74
C ILE A 163 -20.23 3.95 -1.07
N GLU A 164 -20.40 4.70 -2.16
CA GLU A 164 -21.70 5.12 -2.67
C GLU A 164 -21.87 4.64 -4.12
N ASN A 165 -22.96 3.93 -4.41
CA ASN A 165 -23.24 3.39 -5.74
C ASN A 165 -22.12 2.52 -6.35
N GLY A 166 -21.24 1.93 -5.54
CA GLY A 166 -20.11 1.12 -6.00
C GLY A 166 -18.82 1.91 -6.26
N GLU A 167 -18.75 3.16 -5.82
CA GLU A 167 -17.57 4.02 -5.97
C GLU A 167 -17.12 4.53 -4.60
N VAL A 168 -15.81 4.70 -4.39
CA VAL A 168 -15.29 5.32 -3.18
C VAL A 168 -15.47 6.83 -3.27
N VAL A 169 -16.22 7.39 -2.32
CA VAL A 169 -16.48 8.82 -2.22
C VAL A 169 -15.69 9.40 -1.06
N CYS A 170 -14.76 10.29 -1.37
CA CYS A 170 -13.98 11.06 -0.41
C CYS A 170 -14.67 12.42 -0.16
N THR A 171 -15.06 12.67 1.09
CA THR A 171 -15.87 13.86 1.43
C THR A 171 -14.98 15.03 1.85
N ASN A 172 -15.28 16.24 1.37
CA ASN A 172 -14.58 17.49 1.69
C ASN A 172 -13.07 17.43 1.44
N GLU A 173 -12.67 16.96 0.26
CA GLU A 173 -11.27 16.77 -0.07
C GLU A 173 -10.43 18.06 -0.01
N ALA A 174 -9.23 17.91 0.53
CA ALA A 174 -8.16 18.88 0.48
C ALA A 174 -6.95 18.27 -0.25
N VAL A 175 -6.91 18.46 -1.57
CA VAL A 175 -5.86 17.95 -2.46
C VAL A 175 -4.47 18.42 -1.99
N LEU A 176 -3.53 17.49 -1.94
CA LEU A 176 -2.11 17.75 -1.72
C LEU A 176 -1.54 18.39 -2.99
N GLY A 177 -0.71 19.42 -2.82
CA GLY A 177 -0.28 20.30 -3.92
C GLY A 177 0.77 19.68 -4.85
N TYR A 178 0.61 18.42 -5.24
CA TYR A 178 1.43 17.77 -6.24
C TYR A 178 1.15 18.35 -7.64
N PRO A 179 2.11 18.26 -8.57
CA PRO A 179 1.91 18.63 -9.97
C PRO A 179 0.76 17.85 -10.63
N SER A 180 0.17 18.39 -11.69
CA SER A 180 -0.92 17.74 -12.42
C SER A 180 -0.47 16.53 -13.25
N ASP A 181 0.82 16.43 -13.52
CA ASP A 181 1.50 15.34 -14.21
C ASP A 181 2.21 14.40 -13.23
N PHE A 182 1.88 14.47 -11.93
CA PHE A 182 2.44 13.60 -10.91
C PHE A 182 1.95 12.16 -11.12
N THR A 183 2.90 11.25 -11.31
CA THR A 183 2.63 9.87 -11.70
C THR A 183 2.55 8.93 -10.49
N LEU A 184 2.07 7.71 -10.71
CA LEU A 184 2.11 6.66 -9.70
C LEU A 184 3.54 6.27 -9.34
N ALA A 185 4.46 6.26 -10.32
CA ALA A 185 5.89 6.08 -10.09
C ALA A 185 6.47 7.18 -9.18
N ASP A 186 6.09 8.45 -9.39
CA ASP A 186 6.51 9.55 -8.52
C ASP A 186 5.96 9.39 -7.09
N LEU A 187 4.70 8.98 -6.95
CA LEU A 187 4.09 8.69 -5.65
C LEU A 187 4.80 7.53 -4.94
N ALA A 188 5.13 6.46 -5.68
CA ALA A 188 5.85 5.32 -5.13
C ALA A 188 7.22 5.75 -4.58
N ALA A 189 7.98 6.56 -5.32
CA ALA A 189 9.25 7.10 -4.87
C ALA A 189 9.13 7.99 -3.63
N GLU A 190 8.08 8.82 -3.54
CA GLU A 190 7.79 9.61 -2.33
C GLU A 190 7.45 8.69 -1.14
N LEU A 191 6.65 7.65 -1.36
CA LEU A 191 6.24 6.71 -0.31
C LEU A 191 7.38 5.82 0.17
N GLU A 192 8.34 5.44 -0.67
CA GLU A 192 9.58 4.77 -0.23
C GLU A 192 10.34 5.62 0.78
N SER A 193 10.36 6.94 0.59
CA SER A 193 10.96 7.86 1.56
C SER A 193 10.09 8.05 2.81
N GLY A 194 8.77 7.86 2.67
CA GLY A 194 7.75 8.02 3.69
C GLY A 194 7.56 9.48 4.12
N PHE A 195 6.31 9.95 4.18
CA PHE A 195 5.99 11.30 4.62
C PHE A 195 5.09 11.31 5.86
N LEU A 196 5.20 12.39 6.63
CA LEU A 196 4.36 12.61 7.80
C LEU A 196 2.99 13.12 7.39
N LEU A 197 1.95 12.49 7.93
CA LEU A 197 0.60 13.01 7.84
C LEU A 197 0.41 14.16 8.81
N ASP A 198 -0.18 15.24 8.30
CA ASP A 198 -0.47 16.46 9.05
C ASP A 198 -1.99 16.69 9.05
N PRO A 199 -2.69 16.34 10.15
CA PRO A 199 -4.14 16.43 10.22
C PRO A 199 -4.65 17.87 10.30
N ASP A 200 -3.79 18.84 10.62
CA ASP A 200 -4.13 20.25 10.73
C ASP A 200 -3.10 21.14 10.03
N ARG A 201 -3.25 21.21 8.70
CA ARG A 201 -2.41 22.04 7.83
C ARG A 201 -2.61 23.55 8.03
N GLY A 202 -3.59 23.96 8.83
CA GLY A 202 -3.80 25.35 9.21
C GLY A 202 -2.83 25.83 10.30
N THR A 203 -2.25 24.89 11.04
CA THR A 203 -1.27 25.14 12.10
C THR A 203 0.14 25.04 11.56
N ALA A 204 1.05 25.88 12.08
CA ALA A 204 2.43 25.88 11.63
C ALA A 204 3.18 24.63 12.13
N GLY A 205 3.75 23.88 11.17
CA GLY A 205 4.46 22.62 11.44
C GLY A 205 3.49 21.44 11.50
N VAL A 206 4.05 20.22 11.35
CA VAL A 206 3.26 18.99 11.39
C VAL A 206 2.68 18.80 12.79
N GLN A 207 1.37 18.56 12.87
CA GLN A 207 0.69 18.20 14.12
C GLN A 207 0.62 16.68 14.29
N ALA A 208 0.55 16.21 15.53
CA ALA A 208 0.30 14.79 15.80
C ALA A 208 -1.11 14.42 15.31
N TYR A 209 -1.22 13.23 14.71
CA TYR A 209 -2.50 12.65 14.31
C TYR A 209 -3.39 12.43 15.55
N PRO A 210 -4.65 12.88 15.53
CA PRO A 210 -5.49 12.90 16.72
C PRO A 210 -5.88 11.49 17.18
N ALA A 211 -6.11 11.36 18.49
CA ALA A 211 -6.62 10.13 19.06
C ALA A 211 -8.09 9.91 18.70
N SER A 212 -8.44 8.68 18.34
CA SER A 212 -9.82 8.21 18.29
C SER A 212 -10.26 7.65 19.65
N PRO A 213 -11.50 7.87 20.09
CA PRO A 213 -12.01 7.35 21.36
C PRO A 213 -12.23 5.83 21.36
N ASP A 214 -12.36 5.23 20.18
CA ASP A 214 -12.55 3.79 19.94
C ASP A 214 -12.17 3.45 18.49
N THR A 215 -12.27 2.17 18.13
CA THR A 215 -11.94 1.64 16.79
C THR A 215 -12.97 2.00 15.72
N GLU A 216 -14.11 2.58 16.09
CA GLU A 216 -15.23 2.87 15.17
C GLU A 216 -15.32 4.37 14.82
N THR A 217 -14.74 5.22 15.66
CA THR A 217 -14.85 6.67 15.52
C THR A 217 -13.67 7.24 14.73
N GLN A 218 -13.95 7.70 13.51
CA GLN A 218 -12.99 8.47 12.72
C GLN A 218 -12.82 9.88 13.29
N THR A 219 -11.63 10.20 13.82
CA THR A 219 -11.33 11.52 14.40
C THR A 219 -10.37 12.34 13.55
N GLY A 220 -9.34 11.70 12.96
CA GLY A 220 -8.43 12.34 12.02
C GLY A 220 -8.92 12.25 10.58
N PRO A 221 -8.25 12.91 9.62
CA PRO A 221 -8.61 12.84 8.22
C PRO A 221 -8.19 11.50 7.58
N CYS A 222 -8.96 11.05 6.61
CA CYS A 222 -8.55 9.97 5.71
C CYS A 222 -7.60 10.50 4.62
N ILE A 223 -6.86 9.61 3.97
CA ILE A 223 -6.06 9.89 2.77
C ILE A 223 -6.73 9.18 1.59
N CYS A 224 -6.94 9.90 0.49
CA CYS A 224 -7.44 9.35 -0.75
C CYS A 224 -6.39 9.53 -1.84
N VAL A 225 -6.12 8.44 -2.57
CA VAL A 225 -5.25 8.40 -3.75
C VAL A 225 -6.16 8.07 -4.93
N HIS A 226 -6.44 9.07 -5.74
CA HIS A 226 -7.16 8.91 -7.01
C HIS A 226 -6.14 8.68 -8.11
N TRP A 227 -6.43 7.76 -9.01
CA TRP A 227 -5.58 7.46 -10.16
C TRP A 227 -6.41 7.40 -11.44
N GLU A 228 -5.80 7.82 -12.54
CA GLU A 228 -6.38 7.73 -13.89
C GLU A 228 -5.26 7.38 -14.86
N LEU A 229 -5.52 6.47 -15.79
CA LEU A 229 -4.66 6.24 -16.94
C LEU A 229 -5.13 7.12 -18.11
N PRO A 230 -4.39 8.17 -18.51
CA PRO A 230 -4.85 9.09 -19.54
C PRO A 230 -5.08 8.39 -20.88
N THR A 231 -6.19 8.72 -21.56
CA THR A 231 -6.51 8.17 -22.89
C THR A 231 -5.44 8.41 -23.96
N THR A 232 -4.53 9.36 -23.75
CA THR A 232 -3.42 9.68 -24.64
C THR A 232 -2.29 8.66 -24.67
N VAL A 233 -2.20 7.79 -23.66
CA VAL A 233 -1.19 6.71 -23.58
C VAL A 233 -1.37 5.70 -24.72
N GLY A 234 -2.59 5.53 -25.22
CA GLY A 234 -2.84 4.70 -26.39
C GLY A 234 -2.63 3.21 -26.11
N ASN A 235 -1.94 2.50 -26.99
CA ASN A 235 -1.82 1.04 -26.88
C ASN A 235 -0.53 0.60 -26.18
N GLU A 236 0.21 1.52 -25.56
CA GLU A 236 1.55 1.24 -25.03
C GLU A 236 1.52 0.31 -23.81
N VAL A 237 0.48 0.37 -22.97
CA VAL A 237 0.40 -0.34 -21.68
C VAL A 237 -0.70 -1.41 -21.62
N GLN A 238 -0.99 -2.07 -22.75
CA GLN A 238 -2.17 -2.94 -22.86
C GLN A 238 -1.93 -4.33 -22.30
N THR A 239 -2.68 -4.70 -21.27
CA THR A 239 -2.62 -5.97 -20.51
C THR A 239 -1.73 -5.95 -19.28
N ASP A 240 -1.03 -4.84 -19.08
CA ASP A 240 -0.25 -4.61 -17.88
C ASP A 240 -1.09 -4.67 -16.61
N SER A 241 -0.41 -5.09 -15.55
CA SER A 241 -0.92 -5.07 -14.20
C SER A 241 0.10 -4.45 -13.28
N LEU A 242 -0.38 -3.84 -12.22
CA LEU A 242 0.46 -3.19 -11.23
C LEU A 242 0.02 -3.59 -9.83
N THR A 243 1.02 -3.80 -8.98
CA THR A 243 0.83 -3.89 -7.53
C THR A 243 1.51 -2.69 -6.87
N MET A 244 0.80 -2.02 -5.97
CA MET A 244 1.33 -0.95 -5.15
C MET A 244 1.14 -1.27 -3.67
N ASP A 245 2.22 -1.19 -2.91
CA ASP A 245 2.20 -1.40 -1.48
C ASP A 245 2.09 -0.06 -0.73
N PHE A 246 1.24 -0.04 0.29
CA PHE A 246 1.07 1.09 1.19
C PHE A 246 1.30 0.64 2.63
N GLN A 247 1.91 1.50 3.44
CA GLN A 247 2.18 1.24 4.84
C GLN A 247 1.96 2.49 5.69
N LEU A 248 1.26 2.31 6.81
CA LEU A 248 1.11 3.32 7.85
C LEU A 248 1.87 2.88 9.11
N VAL A 249 2.64 3.81 9.67
CA VAL A 249 3.41 3.60 10.91
C VAL A 249 3.06 4.70 11.90
N ALA A 250 2.48 4.32 13.03
CA ALA A 250 2.17 5.24 14.11
C ALA A 250 3.28 5.24 15.18
N MET A 251 3.66 6.42 15.66
CA MET A 251 4.59 6.62 16.76
C MET A 251 3.94 7.48 17.84
N GLN A 252 3.59 6.88 18.98
CA GLN A 252 2.86 7.57 20.04
C GLN A 252 3.55 8.87 20.46
N GLU A 253 2.81 9.99 20.47
CA GLU A 253 3.37 11.33 20.68
C GLU A 253 4.04 11.46 22.05
N ARG A 254 3.39 10.96 23.11
CA ARG A 254 3.84 11.08 24.51
C ARG A 254 5.28 10.58 24.72
N HIS A 255 5.63 9.45 24.11
CA HIS A 255 6.94 8.83 24.26
C HIS A 255 7.91 9.25 23.15
N ASN A 256 7.40 9.80 22.05
CA ASN A 256 8.15 10.24 20.90
C ASN A 256 7.87 11.72 20.61
N PRO A 257 8.26 12.68 21.48
CA PRO A 257 7.97 14.10 21.25
C PRO A 257 8.64 14.67 19.99
N ASN A 258 9.65 13.99 19.45
CA ASN A 258 10.31 14.33 18.18
C ASN A 258 9.86 13.41 17.02
N GLY A 259 8.82 12.60 17.19
CA GLY A 259 8.35 11.63 16.18
C GLY A 259 7.91 12.28 14.87
N GLY A 260 7.58 13.57 14.89
CA GLY A 260 7.29 14.40 13.72
C GLY A 260 8.53 14.96 13.00
N ASN A 261 9.73 14.41 13.24
CA ASN A 261 10.98 14.84 12.59
C ASN A 261 11.48 13.78 11.60
N SER A 262 11.98 14.20 10.43
CA SER A 262 12.58 13.31 9.42
C SER A 262 13.76 12.48 9.95
N SER A 263 14.44 12.91 11.01
CA SER A 263 15.52 12.12 11.63
C SER A 263 15.06 10.81 12.27
N VAL A 264 13.77 10.66 12.54
CA VAL A 264 13.17 9.44 13.12
C VAL A 264 12.16 8.80 12.18
N ASN A 265 12.25 9.13 10.88
CA ASN A 265 11.41 8.56 9.83
C ASN A 265 11.59 7.02 9.80
N PRO A 266 10.51 6.23 9.99
CA PRO A 266 10.59 4.77 10.00
C PRO A 266 10.91 4.17 8.62
N PHE A 267 10.73 4.93 7.54
CA PHE A 267 11.03 4.53 6.16
C PHE A 267 12.45 4.91 5.71
N ASN A 268 13.16 5.72 6.50
CA ASN A 268 14.55 6.06 6.18
C ASN A 268 15.47 4.87 6.49
N THR A 269 15.73 4.03 5.48
CA THR A 269 16.75 2.98 5.50
C THR A 269 18.16 3.57 5.33
N SER A 270 18.55 4.50 6.21
CA SER A 270 19.96 4.80 6.39
C SER A 270 20.64 3.60 7.07
N SER A 271 21.19 2.71 6.24
CA SER A 271 22.20 1.69 6.53
C SER A 271 22.87 1.80 7.91
N ASN A 272 22.79 0.71 8.69
CA ASN A 272 23.89 0.29 9.58
C ASN A 272 24.50 -1.00 9.02
#